data_AF-A0A8T7BQX7-F1
#
_entry.id   AF-A0A8T7BQX7-F1
#
_cell.length_a   1.000
_cell.length_b   1.000
_cell.length_c   1.000
_cell.angle_alpha   90.00
_cell.angle_beta   90.00
_cell.angle_gamma   90.00
#
_symmetry.space_group_name_H-M   'P 1'
#
loop_
_entity.id
_entity.type
_entity.pdbx_description
1 polymer ?
#
loop_
_entity_poly.entity_id
_entity_poly.type
_entity_poly.pdbx_seq_one_letter_code
_entity_poly.pdbx_strand_id
1 'polypeptide(L)'
;MDLKIMSGLRQHVGRMSIDQSESSDSIEHEMSDLLHNRLDQQAAAELRERVRQNPAMLREALHFARHHVAMQKNVQEPREPKTKVFWWREVANLIRQSLQFETDVWKMIPVAVVLLAVATVFVDQQRRQPSQLTRLIEFDSNSSMQFFAQQSQPGIGFFANTRQTSIPFEGVSVTINNDEEIAFSWPAIENAQSYQLKLQVFRNAEAVVLGRYAGKEPGAVIKLSEPAGRHRYEWVLSGDTIDKRSFQTTGGFVIAQ
;
A
#
# COMPACT_ATOMS: atom_id res chain seq x y z
N MET A 1 1.29 63.18 -45.39
CA MET A 1 2.14 62.19 -44.68
C MET A 1 1.93 62.46 -43.21
N ASP A 2 1.09 61.67 -42.53
CA ASP A 2 0.82 61.89 -41.11
C ASP A 2 0.48 60.58 -40.40
N LEU A 3 1.20 60.35 -39.30
CA LEU A 3 1.26 59.14 -38.48
C LEU A 3 0.03 59.01 -37.58
N LYS A 4 -1.05 58.40 -38.10
CA LYS A 4 -2.31 58.23 -37.31
C LYS A 4 -3.02 56.87 -37.42
N ILE A 5 -2.34 55.81 -37.84
CA ILE A 5 -2.99 54.49 -38.09
C ILE A 5 -2.47 53.35 -37.18
N MET A 6 -1.50 53.57 -36.29
CA MET A 6 -0.90 52.50 -35.46
C MET A 6 -1.38 52.49 -33.99
N SER A 7 -2.67 52.71 -33.73
CA SER A 7 -3.24 52.58 -32.37
C SER A 7 -4.60 51.88 -32.28
N GLY A 8 -5.03 51.20 -33.35
CA GLY A 8 -6.36 50.58 -33.45
C GLY A 8 -6.46 49.07 -33.19
N LEU A 9 -5.38 48.37 -32.81
CA LEU A 9 -5.36 46.90 -32.72
C LEU A 9 -4.88 46.32 -31.38
N ARG A 10 -4.88 47.13 -30.31
CA ARG A 10 -4.58 46.67 -28.93
C ARG A 10 -5.79 46.68 -27.98
N GLN A 11 -7.00 46.93 -28.50
CA GLN A 11 -8.20 47.10 -27.68
C GLN A 11 -9.28 46.02 -27.90
N HIS A 12 -8.91 44.86 -28.46
CA HIS A 12 -9.84 43.74 -28.69
C HIS A 12 -9.41 42.37 -28.12
N VAL A 13 -8.37 42.33 -27.29
CA VAL A 13 -7.97 41.09 -26.58
C VAL A 13 -8.20 41.20 -25.05
N GLY A 14 -8.76 42.32 -24.58
CA GLY A 14 -8.84 42.66 -23.15
C GLY A 14 -10.19 42.46 -22.46
N ARG A 15 -11.16 41.79 -23.09
CA ARG A 15 -12.48 41.48 -22.50
C ARG A 15 -13.07 40.20 -23.13
N MET A 16 -12.39 39.06 -23.00
CA MET A 16 -13.15 37.83 -22.75
C MET A 16 -13.44 37.87 -21.26
N SER A 17 -14.60 38.44 -20.92
CA SER A 17 -15.21 38.23 -19.62
C SER A 17 -15.34 36.71 -19.45
N ILE A 18 -14.46 36.14 -18.64
CA ILE A 18 -14.67 34.85 -17.99
C ILE A 18 -15.79 35.11 -16.99
N ASP A 19 -17.00 35.24 -17.51
CA ASP A 19 -18.22 35.34 -16.75
C ASP A 19 -18.90 33.98 -16.93
N GLN A 20 -19.09 33.28 -15.82
CA GLN A 20 -19.41 31.84 -15.70
C GLN A 20 -18.19 30.91 -15.77
N SER A 21 -17.36 30.97 -14.74
CA SER A 21 -16.82 29.72 -14.20
C SER A 21 -17.98 28.93 -13.61
N GLU A 22 -18.72 28.21 -14.45
CA GLU A 22 -19.51 27.06 -14.00
C GLU A 22 -18.58 26.27 -13.06
N SER A 23 -18.99 26.11 -11.80
CA SER A 23 -18.12 25.49 -10.80
C SER A 23 -17.75 24.09 -11.28
N SER A 24 -16.48 23.71 -11.09
CA SER A 24 -15.96 22.37 -11.43
C SER A 24 -16.92 21.27 -10.95
N ASP A 25 -17.48 21.47 -9.75
CA ASP A 25 -18.44 20.58 -9.10
C ASP A 25 -19.73 20.33 -9.93
N SER A 26 -20.24 21.35 -10.64
CA SER A 26 -21.43 21.20 -11.49
C SER A 26 -21.14 20.31 -12.70
N ILE A 27 -19.97 20.47 -13.30
CA ILE A 27 -19.53 19.66 -14.44
C ILE A 27 -19.28 18.21 -14.00
N GLU A 28 -18.69 18.00 -12.83
CA GLU A 28 -18.47 16.66 -12.28
C GLU A 28 -19.80 15.93 -12.01
N HIS A 29 -20.82 16.64 -11.49
CA HIS A 29 -22.13 16.05 -11.26
C HIS A 29 -22.82 15.64 -12.57
N GLU A 30 -22.83 16.53 -13.57
CA GLU A 30 -23.40 16.23 -14.90
C GLU A 30 -22.67 15.09 -15.62
N MET A 31 -21.33 15.03 -15.50
CA MET A 31 -20.54 13.91 -16.05
C MET A 31 -20.85 12.59 -15.33
N SER A 32 -21.02 12.63 -14.01
CA SER A 32 -21.40 11.45 -13.23
C SER A 32 -22.77 10.94 -13.66
N ASP A 33 -23.76 11.81 -13.84
CA ASP A 33 -25.10 11.41 -14.27
C ASP A 33 -25.10 10.87 -15.70
N LEU A 34 -24.23 11.38 -16.58
CA LEU A 34 -24.02 10.81 -17.92
C LEU A 34 -23.47 9.38 -17.85
N LEU A 35 -22.45 9.13 -17.01
CA LEU A 35 -21.85 7.79 -16.87
C LEU A 35 -22.82 6.77 -16.27
N HIS A 36 -23.69 7.20 -15.35
CA HIS A 36 -24.69 6.34 -14.73
C HIS A 36 -25.99 6.24 -15.54
N ASN A 37 -26.03 6.79 -16.77
CA ASN A 37 -27.19 6.79 -17.65
C ASN A 37 -28.45 7.38 -17.01
N ARG A 38 -28.29 8.44 -16.20
CA ARG A 38 -29.36 9.16 -15.48
C ARG A 38 -29.90 10.37 -16.24
N LEU A 39 -29.13 10.87 -17.21
CA LEU A 39 -29.56 11.92 -18.12
C LEU A 39 -30.47 11.35 -19.21
N ASP A 40 -31.49 12.11 -19.60
CA ASP A 40 -32.26 11.80 -20.79
C ASP A 40 -31.41 11.96 -22.07
N GLN A 41 -31.88 11.40 -23.19
CA GLN A 41 -31.12 11.40 -24.43
C GLN A 41 -30.83 12.79 -24.98
N GLN A 42 -31.71 13.77 -24.70
CA GLN A 42 -31.56 15.12 -25.19
C GLN A 42 -30.50 15.89 -24.39
N ALA A 43 -30.58 15.86 -23.06
CA ALA A 43 -29.61 16.46 -22.15
C ALA A 43 -28.22 15.82 -22.34
N ALA A 44 -28.15 14.51 -22.58
CA ALA A 44 -26.90 13.83 -22.91
C ALA A 44 -26.28 14.32 -24.24
N ALA A 45 -27.10 14.62 -25.25
CA ALA A 45 -26.61 15.17 -26.52
C ALA A 45 -26.13 16.63 -26.37
N GLU A 46 -26.88 17.45 -25.65
CA GLU A 46 -26.53 18.84 -25.36
C GLU A 46 -25.24 18.94 -24.55
N LEU A 47 -25.07 18.09 -23.54
CA LEU A 47 -23.85 18.01 -22.74
C LEU A 47 -22.63 17.60 -23.57
N ARG A 48 -22.76 16.62 -24.47
CA ARG A 48 -21.67 16.22 -25.38
C ARG A 48 -21.26 17.36 -26.31
N GLU A 49 -22.23 18.12 -26.82
CA GLU A 49 -21.95 19.26 -27.68
C GLU A 49 -21.27 20.40 -26.90
N ARG A 50 -21.72 20.70 -25.67
CA ARG A 50 -21.04 21.66 -24.77
C ARG A 50 -19.59 21.26 -24.48
N VAL A 51 -19.34 20.00 -24.13
CA VAL A 51 -17.98 19.47 -23.90
C VAL A 51 -17.12 19.56 -25.16
N ARG A 52 -17.70 19.35 -26.35
CA ARG A 52 -16.97 19.44 -27.62
C ARG A 52 -16.60 20.88 -27.99
N GLN A 53 -17.49 21.83 -27.71
CA GLN A 53 -17.29 23.25 -28.04
C GLN A 53 -16.38 23.97 -27.03
N ASN A 54 -16.26 23.47 -25.80
CA ASN A 54 -15.47 24.08 -24.74
C ASN A 54 -14.22 23.23 -24.37
N PRO A 55 -12.99 23.63 -24.78
CA PRO A 55 -11.78 22.86 -24.49
C PRO A 55 -11.44 22.75 -23.00
N ALA A 56 -11.92 23.68 -22.17
CA ALA A 56 -11.75 23.59 -20.72
C ALA A 56 -12.62 22.47 -20.13
N MET A 57 -13.89 22.38 -20.54
CA MET A 57 -14.79 21.27 -20.14
C MET A 57 -14.28 19.91 -20.61
N LEU A 58 -13.72 19.82 -21.82
CA LEU A 58 -13.12 18.59 -22.32
C LEU A 58 -11.98 18.11 -21.41
N ARG A 59 -11.14 19.04 -20.95
CA ARG A 59 -10.04 18.73 -20.04
C ARG A 59 -10.56 18.20 -18.70
N GLU A 60 -11.58 18.82 -18.13
CA GLU A 60 -12.19 18.36 -16.88
C GLU A 60 -12.89 17.00 -17.05
N ALA A 61 -13.63 16.79 -18.13
CA ALA A 61 -14.25 15.50 -18.45
C ALA A 61 -13.20 14.37 -18.57
N LEU A 62 -12.04 14.64 -19.19
CA LEU A 62 -10.93 13.69 -19.26
C LEU A 62 -10.31 13.42 -17.88
N HIS A 63 -10.16 14.45 -17.05
CA HIS A 63 -9.67 14.32 -15.68
C HIS A 63 -10.62 13.46 -14.83
N PHE A 64 -11.92 13.72 -14.92
CA PHE A 64 -12.97 12.93 -14.27
C PHE A 64 -12.98 11.47 -14.72
N ALA A 65 -12.93 11.21 -16.03
CA ALA A 65 -12.89 9.84 -16.58
C ALA A 65 -11.67 9.04 -16.05
N ARG A 66 -10.51 9.70 -15.92
CA ARG A 66 -9.31 9.09 -15.35
C ARG A 66 -9.50 8.70 -13.88
N HIS A 67 -10.09 9.57 -13.07
CA HIS A 67 -10.36 9.28 -11.65
C HIS A 67 -11.38 8.16 -11.48
N HIS A 68 -12.44 8.16 -12.28
CA HIS A 68 -13.48 7.14 -12.21
C HIS A 68 -12.94 5.71 -12.45
N VAL A 69 -12.07 5.53 -13.45
CA VAL A 69 -11.42 4.24 -13.72
C VAL A 69 -10.52 3.80 -12.56
N ALA A 70 -9.79 4.74 -11.94
CA ALA A 70 -8.95 4.44 -10.79
C ALA A 70 -9.78 4.01 -9.56
N MET A 71 -10.94 4.63 -9.33
CA MET A 71 -11.84 4.26 -8.25
C MET A 71 -12.52 2.91 -8.46
N GLN A 72 -12.95 2.58 -9.69
CA GLN A 72 -13.56 1.27 -9.98
C GLN A 72 -12.58 0.10 -9.82
N LYS A 73 -11.28 0.31 -10.07
CA LYS A 73 -10.27 -0.74 -9.94
C LYS A 73 -10.14 -1.30 -8.51
N ASN A 74 -10.52 -0.51 -7.50
CA ASN A 74 -10.45 -0.91 -6.10
C ASN A 74 -11.71 -1.64 -5.59
N VAL A 75 -12.75 -1.79 -6.42
CA VAL A 75 -14.06 -2.36 -6.00
C VAL A 75 -14.29 -3.78 -6.56
N GLN A 76 -13.32 -4.38 -7.26
CA GLN A 76 -13.46 -5.77 -7.72
C GLN A 76 -13.37 -6.79 -6.57
N GLU A 77 -14.43 -7.60 -6.48
CA GLU A 77 -14.83 -8.58 -5.47
C GLU A 77 -13.73 -9.47 -4.84
N PRO A 78 -13.92 -9.90 -3.58
CA PRO A 78 -13.03 -10.80 -2.87
C PRO A 78 -13.00 -12.17 -3.55
N ARG A 79 -11.86 -12.51 -4.17
CA ARG A 79 -11.57 -13.87 -4.63
C ARG A 79 -11.45 -14.79 -3.42
N GLU A 80 -12.32 -15.79 -3.35
CA GLU A 80 -12.33 -16.80 -2.30
C GLU A 80 -10.92 -17.39 -2.04
N PRO A 81 -10.49 -17.50 -0.77
CA PRO A 81 -9.19 -18.06 -0.44
C PRO A 81 -9.19 -19.57 -0.71
N LYS A 82 -8.40 -19.99 -1.70
CA LYS A 82 -8.03 -21.40 -1.91
C LYS A 82 -7.31 -21.92 -0.67
N THR A 83 -8.01 -22.74 0.10
CA THR A 83 -7.51 -23.46 1.27
C THR A 83 -6.38 -24.42 0.87
N LYS A 84 -5.14 -24.03 1.18
CA LYS A 84 -3.99 -24.93 1.12
C LYS A 84 -4.06 -25.89 2.31
N VAL A 85 -4.63 -27.08 2.07
CA VAL A 85 -4.45 -28.29 2.89
C VAL A 85 -3.02 -28.79 2.63
N PHE A 86 -2.00 -28.24 3.31
CA PHE A 86 -1.49 -28.59 4.63
C PHE A 86 -0.87 -30.00 4.67
N TRP A 87 0.45 -29.96 4.51
CA TRP A 87 1.46 -30.99 4.20
C TRP A 87 1.74 -32.02 5.33
N TRP A 88 0.76 -32.28 6.22
CA TRP A 88 0.99 -33.06 7.45
C TRP A 88 0.94 -34.58 7.28
N ARG A 89 0.51 -35.09 6.12
CA ARG A 89 0.46 -36.53 5.86
C ARG A 89 1.84 -37.16 5.61
N GLU A 90 2.77 -36.45 4.97
CA GLU A 90 4.15 -36.96 4.81
C GLU A 90 4.92 -37.05 6.14
N VAL A 91 4.75 -36.06 7.03
CA VAL A 91 5.50 -36.01 8.30
C VAL A 91 5.01 -37.10 9.28
N ALA A 92 3.71 -37.39 9.30
CA ALA A 92 3.16 -38.44 10.15
C ALA A 92 3.66 -39.85 9.80
N ASN A 93 3.99 -40.12 8.53
CA ASN A 93 4.50 -41.41 8.10
C ASN A 93 5.98 -41.62 8.48
N LEU A 94 6.80 -40.57 8.48
CA LEU A 94 8.21 -40.65 8.89
C LEU A 94 8.36 -40.95 10.40
N ILE A 95 7.49 -40.39 11.24
CA ILE A 95 7.51 -40.64 12.68
C ILE A 95 7.06 -42.08 13.00
N ARG A 96 6.12 -42.64 12.23
CA ARG A 96 5.63 -44.01 12.46
C ARG A 96 6.67 -45.07 12.15
N GLN A 97 7.55 -44.82 11.16
CA GLN A 97 8.62 -45.74 10.80
C GLN A 97 9.75 -45.80 11.84
N SER A 98 10.00 -44.74 12.60
CA SER A 98 11.05 -44.75 13.64
C SER A 98 10.63 -45.46 14.93
N LEU A 99 9.34 -45.73 15.12
CA LEU A 99 8.77 -46.36 16.34
C LEU A 99 8.69 -47.90 16.26
N GLN A 100 9.09 -48.55 15.17
CA GLN A 100 9.04 -50.01 15.02
C GLN A 100 10.37 -50.72 15.32
N PHE A 101 11.38 -50.01 15.82
CA PHE A 101 12.61 -50.65 16.28
C PHE A 101 12.41 -51.30 17.66
N GLU A 102 11.92 -52.54 17.66
CA GLU A 102 12.01 -53.46 18.78
C GLU A 102 13.49 -53.76 19.05
N THR A 103 14.05 -53.12 20.08
CA THR A 103 15.37 -53.48 20.61
C THR A 103 15.22 -53.89 22.06
N ASP A 104 16.02 -54.87 22.47
CA ASP A 104 16.01 -55.54 23.75
C ASP A 104 16.43 -54.56 24.89
N VAL A 105 15.45 -53.95 25.56
CA VAL A 105 15.59 -52.69 26.33
C VAL A 105 16.26 -52.84 27.71
N TRP A 106 16.64 -54.04 28.15
CA TRP A 106 17.10 -54.23 29.55
C TRP A 106 18.54 -53.76 29.86
N LYS A 107 19.25 -53.12 28.91
CA LYS A 107 20.64 -52.64 29.16
C LYS A 107 20.93 -51.16 28.87
N MET A 108 19.95 -50.33 28.49
CA MET A 108 20.21 -48.90 28.19
C MET A 108 19.24 -47.94 28.89
N ILE A 109 19.30 -47.89 30.23
CA ILE A 109 18.55 -46.93 31.04
C ILE A 109 19.36 -45.64 31.35
N PRO A 110 20.04 -44.99 30.38
CA PRO A 110 20.23 -43.54 30.50
C PRO A 110 19.61 -42.72 29.35
N VAL A 111 19.35 -43.31 28.18
CA VAL A 111 18.97 -42.53 26.99
C VAL A 111 17.48 -42.13 27.02
N ALA A 112 16.60 -43.00 27.51
CA ALA A 112 15.17 -42.72 27.57
C ALA A 112 14.82 -41.54 28.50
N VAL A 113 15.53 -41.38 29.62
CA VAL A 113 15.31 -40.28 30.58
C VAL A 113 15.76 -38.94 29.98
N VAL A 114 16.87 -38.92 29.23
CA VAL A 114 17.34 -37.72 28.53
C VAL A 114 16.36 -37.31 27.44
N LEU A 115 15.82 -38.26 26.67
CA LEU A 115 14.81 -37.96 25.64
C LEU A 115 13.51 -37.43 26.25
N LEU A 116 13.07 -37.97 27.39
CA LEU A 116 11.90 -37.47 28.11
C LEU A 116 12.13 -36.06 28.68
N ALA A 117 13.30 -35.80 29.26
CA ALA A 117 13.66 -34.47 29.74
C ALA A 117 13.71 -33.43 28.61
N VAL A 118 14.33 -33.77 27.47
CA VAL A 118 14.36 -32.91 26.28
C VAL A 118 12.96 -32.66 25.73
N ALA A 119 12.10 -33.69 25.68
CA ALA A 119 10.71 -33.55 25.26
C ALA A 119 9.90 -32.64 26.19
N THR A 120 10.09 -32.73 27.52
CA THR A 120 9.38 -31.87 28.47
C THR A 120 9.80 -30.40 28.37
N VAL A 121 11.09 -30.12 28.12
CA VAL A 121 11.57 -28.74 27.88
C VAL A 121 10.99 -28.19 26.57
N PHE A 122 10.87 -29.04 25.53
CA PHE A 122 10.25 -28.64 24.26
C PHE A 122 8.75 -28.34 24.39
N VAL A 123 8.03 -29.13 25.19
CA VAL A 123 6.58 -28.93 25.42
C VAL A 123 6.32 -27.69 26.28
N ASP A 124 7.16 -27.38 27.27
CA ASP A 124 7.03 -26.15 28.06
C ASP A 124 7.35 -24.90 27.22
N GLN A 125 8.30 -25.01 26.28
CA GLN A 125 8.59 -23.92 25.33
C GLN A 125 7.42 -23.65 24.38
N GLN A 126 6.72 -24.69 23.92
CA GLN A 126 5.52 -24.52 23.08
C GLN A 126 4.32 -23.96 23.85
N ARG A 127 4.19 -24.25 25.15
CA ARG A 127 3.11 -23.68 25.99
C ARG A 127 3.30 -22.19 26.30
N ARG A 128 4.51 -21.66 26.11
CA ARG A 128 4.80 -20.23 26.16
C ARG A 128 4.65 -19.54 24.81
N GLN A 129 3.77 -20.00 23.93
CA GLN A 129 3.29 -19.13 22.86
C GLN A 129 2.37 -18.07 23.46
N PRO A 130 2.78 -16.78 23.47
CA PRO A 130 2.03 -15.74 24.13
C PRO A 130 0.69 -15.52 23.41
N SER A 131 -0.35 -15.37 24.25
CA SER A 131 -1.54 -14.52 24.06
C SER A 131 -1.96 -14.20 22.63
N GLN A 132 -3.08 -14.81 22.24
CA GLN A 132 -4.08 -14.33 21.27
C GLN A 132 -3.53 -13.32 20.26
N LEU A 133 -3.04 -13.82 19.13
CA LEU A 133 -2.76 -13.00 17.94
C LEU A 133 -4.01 -12.19 17.60
N THR A 134 -4.01 -10.89 17.91
CA THR A 134 -5.02 -9.96 17.43
C THR A 134 -5.04 -10.05 15.91
N ARG A 135 -6.13 -10.58 15.38
CA ARG A 135 -6.30 -10.91 13.97
C ARG A 135 -6.22 -9.62 13.15
N LEU A 136 -5.24 -9.52 12.25
CA LEU A 136 -5.16 -8.44 11.26
C LEU A 136 -6.35 -8.60 10.29
N ILE A 137 -7.23 -7.61 10.19
CA ILE A 137 -8.54 -7.77 9.52
C ILE A 137 -8.52 -7.33 8.05
N GLU A 138 -7.59 -6.48 7.63
CA GLU A 138 -7.48 -6.11 6.22
C GLU A 138 -6.10 -5.54 5.89
N PHE A 139 -5.46 -6.09 4.86
CA PHE A 139 -4.18 -5.61 4.34
C PHE A 139 -4.38 -5.24 2.87
N ASP A 140 -4.06 -4.01 2.49
CA ASP A 140 -4.05 -3.63 1.08
C ASP A 140 -2.87 -4.33 0.39
N SER A 141 -3.16 -5.41 -0.35
CA SER A 141 -2.14 -6.31 -0.91
C SER A 141 -1.48 -5.79 -2.19
N ASN A 142 -1.86 -4.61 -2.69
CA ASN A 142 -1.38 -4.10 -3.97
C ASN A 142 -0.26 -3.04 -3.81
N SER A 143 0.64 -3.23 -2.85
CA SER A 143 1.80 -2.34 -2.71
C SER A 143 2.78 -2.55 -3.86
N SER A 144 3.09 -1.46 -4.56
CA SER A 144 4.21 -1.41 -5.51
C SER A 144 5.40 -0.71 -4.86
N MET A 145 6.61 -1.19 -5.14
CA MET A 145 7.84 -0.52 -4.74
C MET A 145 8.40 0.29 -5.89
N GLN A 146 8.74 1.53 -5.58
CA GLN A 146 9.23 2.52 -6.52
C GLN A 146 10.72 2.75 -6.24
N PHE A 147 11.55 2.62 -7.27
CA PHE A 147 12.98 2.92 -7.21
C PHE A 147 13.28 4.26 -7.88
N PHE A 148 14.11 5.06 -7.22
CA PHE A 148 14.55 6.38 -7.64
C PHE A 148 16.08 6.40 -7.73
N ALA A 149 16.64 6.88 -8.83
CA ALA A 149 18.08 7.07 -8.93
C ALA A 149 18.48 8.34 -8.15
N GLN A 150 19.47 8.24 -7.25
CA GLN A 150 19.88 9.37 -6.41
C GLN A 150 20.64 10.47 -7.18
N GLN A 151 21.06 10.19 -8.42
CA GLN A 151 21.75 11.16 -9.27
C GLN A 151 20.78 11.96 -10.13
N SER A 152 20.33 13.09 -9.58
CA SER A 152 19.97 14.25 -10.38
C SER A 152 21.26 14.80 -11.01
N GLN A 153 21.61 14.37 -12.22
CA GLN A 153 22.37 15.29 -13.04
C GLN A 153 21.51 16.57 -13.17
N PRO A 154 22.08 17.77 -12.92
CA PRO A 154 21.37 19.02 -13.13
C PRO A 154 21.17 19.23 -14.63
N GLY A 155 20.22 18.48 -15.19
CA GLY A 155 19.70 18.64 -16.54
C GLY A 155 18.48 19.54 -16.48
N ILE A 156 18.28 20.31 -17.55
CA ILE A 156 17.22 21.32 -17.66
C ILE A 156 15.84 20.70 -17.41
N GLY A 157 15.34 20.86 -16.19
CA GLY A 157 13.93 21.02 -15.81
C GLY A 157 12.97 19.83 -15.78
N PHE A 158 13.10 18.79 -16.62
CA PHE A 158 11.90 17.96 -16.91
C PHE A 158 12.05 16.42 -16.86
N PHE A 159 13.24 15.87 -16.74
CA PHE A 159 13.44 14.41 -16.89
C PHE A 159 13.79 13.65 -15.61
N ALA A 160 13.84 14.31 -14.44
CA ALA A 160 14.24 13.68 -13.18
C ALA A 160 13.38 12.45 -12.80
N ASN A 161 12.10 12.45 -13.18
CA ASN A 161 11.17 11.36 -12.82
C ASN A 161 11.07 10.24 -13.89
N THR A 162 11.77 10.34 -15.02
CA THR A 162 11.62 9.35 -16.12
C THR A 162 12.30 8.01 -15.86
N ARG A 163 13.11 7.89 -14.80
CA ARG A 163 13.83 6.65 -14.44
C ARG A 163 13.21 5.90 -13.26
N GLN A 164 11.94 6.16 -12.97
CA GLN A 164 11.24 5.44 -11.92
C GLN A 164 10.89 4.03 -12.41
N THR A 165 11.42 3.02 -11.73
CA THR A 165 11.02 1.63 -11.98
C THR A 165 10.09 1.20 -10.85
N SER A 166 8.94 0.63 -11.21
CA SER A 166 7.98 0.09 -10.25
C SER A 166 7.98 -1.43 -10.34
N ILE A 167 8.18 -2.09 -9.21
CA ILE A 167 8.09 -3.55 -9.10
C ILE A 167 7.00 -3.91 -8.09
N PRO A 168 6.25 -5.01 -8.30
CA PRO A 168 5.36 -5.55 -7.27
C PRO A 168 6.16 -5.83 -5.99
N PHE A 169 5.62 -5.43 -4.84
CA PHE A 169 6.24 -5.69 -3.54
C PHE A 169 5.18 -6.18 -2.57
N GLU A 170 5.22 -7.47 -2.28
CA GLU A 170 4.28 -8.15 -1.40
C GLU A 170 5.01 -8.73 -0.19
N GLY A 171 4.26 -9.17 0.83
CA GLY A 171 4.83 -9.91 1.97
C GLY A 171 5.27 -9.05 3.15
N VAL A 172 4.83 -7.78 3.22
CA VAL A 172 4.89 -7.05 4.49
C VAL A 172 3.88 -7.68 5.46
N SER A 173 4.37 -8.20 6.57
CA SER A 173 3.57 -8.73 7.67
C SER A 173 3.55 -7.73 8.81
N VAL A 174 2.36 -7.53 9.38
CA VAL A 174 2.14 -6.67 10.53
C VAL A 174 1.51 -7.50 11.64
N THR A 175 2.12 -7.48 12.82
CA THR A 175 1.62 -8.16 14.02
C THR A 175 1.53 -7.16 15.15
N ILE A 176 0.46 -7.23 15.94
CA ILE A 176 0.26 -6.37 17.11
C ILE A 176 0.56 -7.22 18.34
N ASN A 177 1.54 -6.80 19.13
CA ASN A 177 1.89 -7.44 20.39
C ASN A 177 1.33 -6.58 21.53
N ASN A 178 0.39 -7.13 22.31
CA ASN A 178 -0.15 -6.53 23.54
C ASN A 178 -0.75 -5.10 23.37
N ASP A 179 -1.34 -4.78 22.20
CA ASP A 179 -1.95 -3.48 21.86
C ASP A 179 -1.04 -2.24 21.90
N GLU A 180 0.21 -2.37 22.38
CA GLU A 180 1.16 -1.25 22.54
C GLU A 180 2.34 -1.35 21.57
N GLU A 181 2.56 -2.50 20.94
CA GLU A 181 3.66 -2.72 20.01
C GLU A 181 3.16 -3.22 18.66
N ILE A 182 3.61 -2.59 17.59
CA ILE A 182 3.37 -3.06 16.23
C ILE A 182 4.69 -3.55 15.65
N ALA A 183 4.77 -4.85 15.41
CA ALA A 183 5.87 -5.51 14.75
C ALA A 183 5.62 -5.60 13.24
N PHE A 184 6.59 -5.16 12.47
CA PHE A 184 6.64 -5.23 11.02
C PHE A 184 7.74 -6.20 10.61
N SER A 185 7.47 -7.00 9.58
CA SER A 185 8.47 -7.80 8.88
C SER A 185 8.21 -7.71 7.39
N TRP A 186 9.26 -7.66 6.58
CA TRP A 186 9.14 -7.60 5.13
C TRP A 186 10.24 -8.41 4.45
N PRO A 187 10.11 -8.74 3.15
CA PRO A 187 11.20 -9.41 2.43
C PRO A 187 12.41 -8.49 2.31
N ALA A 188 13.61 -9.06 2.45
CA ALA A 188 14.84 -8.31 2.20
C ALA A 188 14.86 -7.80 0.75
N ILE A 189 15.16 -6.51 0.59
CA ILE A 189 15.31 -5.87 -0.73
C ILE A 189 16.74 -6.08 -1.19
N GLU A 190 16.91 -6.53 -2.42
CA GLU A 190 18.23 -6.78 -2.99
C GLU A 190 19.10 -5.51 -2.93
N ASN A 191 20.34 -5.67 -2.47
CA ASN A 191 21.30 -4.57 -2.30
C ASN A 191 20.86 -3.44 -1.36
N ALA A 192 19.80 -3.61 -0.55
CA ALA A 192 19.43 -2.60 0.44
C ALA A 192 20.54 -2.42 1.49
N GLN A 193 20.95 -1.17 1.68
CA GLN A 193 21.95 -0.76 2.66
C GLN A 193 21.31 -0.26 3.95
N SER A 194 20.11 0.32 3.83
CA SER A 194 19.35 0.88 4.94
C SER A 194 17.85 0.73 4.70
N TYR A 195 17.11 0.71 5.80
CA TYR A 195 15.66 0.77 5.83
C TYR A 195 15.23 1.89 6.77
N GLN A 196 14.16 2.57 6.39
CA GLN A 196 13.44 3.54 7.18
C GLN A 196 11.96 3.18 7.11
N LEU A 197 11.34 2.94 8.25
CA LEU A 197 9.90 2.69 8.34
C LEU A 197 9.26 3.85 9.10
N LYS A 198 8.21 4.43 8.54
CA LYS A 198 7.37 5.43 9.20
C LYS A 198 5.96 4.86 9.32
N LEU A 199 5.45 4.80 10.54
CA LEU A 199 4.05 4.47 10.82
C LEU A 199 3.28 5.73 11.14
N GLN A 200 2.13 5.91 10.49
CA GLN A 200 1.25 7.05 10.71
C GLN A 200 -0.23 6.61 10.74
N VAL A 201 -1.06 7.46 11.34
CA VAL A 201 -2.51 7.28 11.41
C VAL A 201 -3.18 8.57 10.96
N PHE A 202 -4.31 8.48 10.26
CA PHE A 202 -5.09 9.66 9.90
C PHE A 202 -6.12 9.96 10.99
N ARG A 203 -6.02 11.14 11.61
CA ARG A 203 -6.98 11.67 12.59
C ARG A 203 -7.44 13.05 12.10
N ASN A 204 -8.74 13.26 11.97
CA ASN A 204 -9.31 14.55 11.51
C ASN A 204 -8.69 15.06 10.19
N ALA A 205 -8.47 14.15 9.23
CA ALA A 205 -7.79 14.41 7.95
C ALA A 205 -6.31 14.82 8.04
N GLU A 206 -5.69 14.75 9.22
CA GLU A 206 -4.27 14.98 9.41
C GLU A 206 -3.51 13.66 9.64
N ALA A 207 -2.35 13.51 9.01
CA ALA A 207 -1.47 12.36 9.21
C ALA A 207 -0.61 12.56 10.46
N VAL A 208 -0.90 11.80 11.51
CA VAL A 208 -0.14 11.80 12.77
C VAL A 208 0.88 10.66 12.74
N VAL A 209 2.17 10.99 12.83
CA VAL A 209 3.24 9.97 12.87
C VAL A 209 3.28 9.33 14.25
N LEU A 210 3.06 8.02 14.30
CA LEU A 210 3.07 7.23 15.54
C LEU A 210 4.47 6.74 15.91
N GLY A 211 5.31 6.47 14.91
CA GLY A 211 6.65 6.00 15.16
C GLY A 211 7.50 5.92 13.90
N ARG A 212 8.81 5.81 14.13
CA ARG A 212 9.82 5.65 13.09
C ARG A 212 10.82 4.58 13.49
N TYR A 213 11.29 3.84 12.51
CA TYR A 213 12.41 2.94 12.64
C TYR A 213 13.44 3.28 11.55
N ALA A 214 14.72 3.18 11.91
CA ALA A 214 15.82 3.27 10.97
C ALA A 214 16.82 2.17 11.31
N GLY A 215 17.18 1.34 10.34
CA GLY A 215 18.04 0.19 10.57
C GLY A 215 18.47 -0.50 9.29
N LYS A 216 19.05 -1.70 9.43
CA LYS A 216 19.54 -2.51 8.30
C LYS A 216 18.79 -3.83 8.16
N GLU A 217 17.98 -4.19 9.15
CA GLU A 217 17.26 -5.46 9.17
C GLU A 217 15.88 -5.29 8.53
N PRO A 218 15.37 -6.34 7.85
CA PRO A 218 14.06 -6.30 7.19
C PRO A 218 12.91 -6.54 8.18
N GLY A 219 12.91 -5.77 9.27
CA GLY A 219 11.92 -5.83 10.32
C GLY A 219 12.06 -4.69 11.31
N ALA A 220 10.96 -4.34 11.96
CA ALA A 220 10.92 -3.26 12.94
C ALA A 220 9.86 -3.54 14.00
N VAL A 221 10.09 -3.07 15.22
CA VAL A 221 9.08 -3.00 16.26
C VAL A 221 8.89 -1.54 16.63
N ILE A 222 7.65 -1.05 16.51
CA ILE A 222 7.28 0.31 16.86
C ILE A 222 6.41 0.26 18.12
N LYS A 223 6.89 0.89 19.20
CA LYS A 223 6.09 1.14 20.40
C LYS A 223 5.15 2.30 20.16
N LEU A 224 3.88 2.12 20.46
CA LEU A 224 2.86 3.15 20.38
C LEU A 224 2.79 3.93 21.69
N SER A 225 2.60 5.24 21.61
CA SER A 225 2.35 6.08 22.79
C SER A 225 0.95 5.89 23.38
N GLU A 226 0.04 5.32 22.60
CA GLU A 226 -1.36 5.06 22.93
C GLU A 226 -1.73 3.66 22.43
N PRO A 227 -2.62 2.92 23.13
CA PRO A 227 -3.08 1.63 22.67
C PRO A 227 -3.64 1.68 21.24
N ALA A 228 -3.41 0.61 20.48
CA ALA A 228 -3.93 0.44 19.14
C ALA A 228 -5.47 0.55 19.13
N GLY A 229 -5.98 1.57 18.45
CA GLY A 229 -7.40 1.85 18.30
C GLY A 229 -7.94 1.45 16.93
N ARG A 230 -9.25 1.60 16.74
CA ARG A 230 -9.92 1.36 15.45
C ARG A 230 -9.65 2.50 14.46
N HIS A 231 -8.45 2.51 13.90
CA HIS A 231 -8.02 3.50 12.91
C HIS A 231 -7.47 2.84 11.66
N ARG A 232 -7.39 3.62 10.58
CA ARG A 232 -6.61 3.27 9.39
C ARG A 232 -5.17 3.70 9.62
N TYR A 233 -4.28 2.72 9.67
CA TYR A 233 -2.85 2.92 9.77
C TYR A 233 -2.26 2.89 8.36
N GLU A 234 -1.31 3.78 8.12
CA GLU A 234 -0.49 3.78 6.91
C GLU A 234 0.97 3.63 7.32
N TRP A 235 1.69 2.77 6.60
CA TRP A 235 3.12 2.63 6.75
C TRP A 235 3.81 3.05 5.46
N VAL A 236 4.99 3.66 5.61
CA VAL A 236 5.88 4.03 4.52
C VAL A 236 7.23 3.37 4.80
N LEU A 237 7.62 2.45 3.94
CA LEU A 237 8.93 1.81 3.96
C LEU A 237 9.79 2.43 2.86
N SER A 238 10.92 3.00 3.24
CA SER A 238 11.90 3.56 2.31
C SER A 238 13.32 3.16 2.70
N GLY A 239 14.29 3.46 1.86
CA GLY A 239 15.69 3.18 2.16
C GLY A 239 16.57 3.40 0.94
N ASP A 240 17.85 3.09 1.11
CA ASP A 240 18.86 3.26 0.07
C ASP A 240 19.53 1.92 -0.24
N THR A 241 19.91 1.72 -1.49
CA THR A 241 20.64 0.55 -1.99
C THR A 241 22.12 0.87 -2.21
N ILE A 242 22.96 -0.16 -2.24
CA ILE A 242 24.40 -0.06 -2.49
C ILE A 242 24.71 0.63 -3.84
N ASP A 243 23.85 0.43 -4.84
CA ASP A 243 23.98 1.04 -6.16
C ASP A 243 23.41 2.48 -6.24
N LYS A 244 23.22 3.14 -5.09
CA LYS A 244 22.78 4.53 -4.96
C LYS A 244 21.40 4.79 -5.56
N ARG A 245 20.49 3.84 -5.39
CA ARG A 245 19.06 4.05 -5.61
C ARG A 245 18.38 4.18 -4.27
N SER A 246 17.35 5.00 -4.20
CA SER A 246 16.43 4.99 -3.09
C SER A 246 15.19 4.20 -3.49
N PHE A 247 14.60 3.46 -2.56
CA PHE A 247 13.33 2.80 -2.77
C PHE A 247 12.27 3.36 -1.81
N GLN A 248 11.01 3.30 -2.23
CA GLN A 248 9.87 3.60 -1.39
C GLN A 248 8.69 2.71 -1.74
N THR A 249 7.99 2.24 -0.72
CA THR A 249 6.70 1.56 -0.85
C THR A 249 5.82 1.95 0.32
N THR A 250 4.52 1.95 0.09
CA THR A 250 3.51 2.33 1.08
C THR A 250 2.43 1.27 1.11
N GLY A 251 1.77 1.17 2.25
CA GLY A 251 0.58 0.34 2.41
C GLY A 251 -0.17 0.73 3.66
N GLY A 252 -1.27 0.03 3.91
CA GLY A 252 -2.11 0.32 5.06
C GLY A 252 -2.82 -0.92 5.58
N PHE A 253 -3.27 -0.81 6.82
CA PHE A 253 -4.05 -1.83 7.49
C PHE A 253 -5.04 -1.18 8.46
N VAL A 254 -6.08 -1.93 8.80
CA VAL A 254 -7.06 -1.55 9.82
C VAL A 254 -7.01 -2.56 10.95
N ILE A 255 -7.01 -2.05 12.18
CA ILE A 255 -7.13 -2.86 13.39
C ILE A 255 -8.60 -2.84 13.77
N ALA A 256 -9.27 -3.99 13.75
CA ALA A 256 -10.60 -4.12 14.34
C ALA A 256 -10.48 -4.90 15.65
N GLN A 257 -11.08 -4.33 16.69
CA GLN A 257 -11.21 -4.92 18.02
C GLN A 257 -12.40 -5.88 18.06
#